data_AF-A0A2V9VQ91-F1
#
_entry.id   AF-A0A2V9VQ91-F1
#
_cell.length_a   1.000
_cell.length_b   1.000
_cell.length_c   1.000
_cell.angle_alpha   90.00
_cell.angle_beta   90.00
_cell.angle_gamma   90.00
#
_symmetry.space_group_name_H-M   'P 1'
#
loop_
_entity.id
_entity.type
_entity.pdbx_description
1 polymer ?
#
loop_
_entity_poly.entity_id
_entity_poly.type
_entity_poly.pdbx_seq_one_letter_code
_entity_poly.pdbx_strand_id
1 'polypeptide(L)'
;MGGTVKSVRPIVQYKQFFPVQKRRNAIGVNFQGSFLSGYGGLVAPPFQRFYMGGENDLRGFDIRSVSPIAFLPNKAVINLSNPDGSIVLKDPSNPRAGAYTIPLPIQSIVQPGGDLSVFGNVEYRISIVGPVTIAPFMDMGIDPILRTTQLRINPGQLSDINNTPFGCPQLDIALNCIGGEKLSFSQYLKPVAGTNWTPRMSTGLELQVMLPVINAPFRIYWAYNPLRLDSTAIAPTAITRSMFPGATAPFLYKAAGDYTYTQAINTYGANFTLREPRKTFRFTVATTF
;
A
#
# COMPACT_ATOMS: atom_id res chain seq x y z
N MET A 1 4.37 -20.42 26.32
CA MET A 1 3.64 -19.60 25.31
C MET A 1 2.21 -19.42 25.80
N GLY A 2 1.74 -18.18 26.02
CA GLY A 2 0.39 -17.90 26.55
C GLY A 2 -0.20 -16.55 26.11
N GLY A 3 0.42 -15.89 25.12
CA GLY A 3 -0.07 -14.63 24.58
C GLY A 3 -1.19 -14.81 23.56
N THR A 4 -1.96 -13.74 23.33
CA THR A 4 -3.05 -13.68 22.33
C THR A 4 -2.54 -13.64 20.88
N VAL A 5 -1.24 -13.42 20.69
CA VAL A 5 -0.55 -13.46 19.39
C VAL A 5 0.34 -14.69 19.31
N LYS A 6 0.18 -15.47 18.23
CA LYS A 6 0.98 -16.66 17.94
C LYS A 6 1.63 -16.50 16.58
N SER A 7 2.86 -15.96 16.56
CA SER A 7 3.66 -15.80 15.35
C SER A 7 5.09 -16.28 15.54
N VAL A 8 5.72 -16.70 14.43
CA VAL A 8 7.13 -17.08 14.36
C VAL A 8 7.79 -16.28 13.25
N ARG A 9 9.02 -15.79 13.52
CA ARG A 9 9.78 -14.95 12.61
C ARG A 9 11.26 -15.37 12.55
N PRO A 10 11.62 -16.44 11.82
CA PRO A 10 13.01 -16.76 11.58
C PRO A 10 13.71 -15.64 10.80
N ILE A 11 14.94 -15.33 11.19
CA ILE A 11 15.80 -14.34 10.55
C ILE A 11 17.17 -15.00 10.34
N VAL A 12 17.71 -14.86 9.14
CA VAL A 12 19.08 -15.25 8.81
C VAL A 12 19.77 -14.02 8.24
N GLN A 13 20.95 -13.69 8.76
CA GLN A 13 21.75 -12.57 8.29
C GLN A 13 23.21 -12.97 8.13
N TYR A 14 23.80 -12.55 7.02
CA TYR A 14 25.23 -12.64 6.75
C TYR A 14 25.77 -11.24 6.47
N LYS A 15 26.83 -10.86 7.18
CA LYS A 15 27.50 -9.57 7.00
C LYS A 15 29.00 -9.78 7.08
N GLN A 16 29.72 -9.33 6.06
CA GLN A 16 31.16 -9.51 5.98
C GLN A 16 31.84 -8.32 5.29
N PHE A 17 33.03 -7.96 5.79
CA PHE A 17 33.91 -7.00 5.16
C PHE A 17 35.16 -7.70 4.64
N PHE A 18 35.48 -7.45 3.37
CA PHE A 18 36.66 -7.97 2.71
C PHE A 18 37.66 -6.82 2.52
N PRO A 19 38.80 -6.80 3.22
CA PRO A 19 39.80 -5.77 3.01
C PRO A 19 40.44 -5.95 1.63
N VAL A 20 40.57 -4.84 0.89
CA VAL A 20 41.21 -4.81 -0.42
C VAL A 20 42.21 -3.64 -0.47
N GLN A 21 43.06 -3.61 -1.50
CA GLN A 21 44.07 -2.55 -1.66
C GLN A 21 44.94 -2.38 -0.40
N LYS A 22 45.60 -3.46 0.05
CA LYS A 22 46.44 -3.48 1.27
C LYS A 22 45.71 -2.92 2.51
N ARG A 23 44.41 -3.24 2.65
CA ARG A 23 43.53 -2.79 3.76
C ARG A 23 43.21 -1.29 3.76
N ARG A 24 43.50 -0.56 2.68
CA ARG A 24 43.07 0.84 2.53
C ARG A 24 41.58 0.95 2.26
N ASN A 25 41.03 0.00 1.51
CA ASN A 25 39.62 -0.04 1.11
C ASN A 25 38.98 -1.35 1.59
N ALA A 26 37.66 -1.41 1.56
CA ALA A 26 36.93 -2.63 1.89
C ALA A 26 35.72 -2.84 0.99
N ILE A 27 35.41 -4.09 0.68
CA ILE A 27 34.11 -4.47 0.12
C ILE A 27 33.24 -4.94 1.27
N GLY A 28 32.12 -4.26 1.52
CA GLY A 28 31.10 -4.68 2.48
C GLY A 28 30.00 -5.44 1.77
N VAL A 29 29.61 -6.58 2.32
CA VAL A 29 28.45 -7.36 1.88
C VAL A 29 27.52 -7.57 3.06
N ASN A 30 26.23 -7.34 2.85
CA ASN A 30 25.16 -7.66 3.78
C ASN A 30 24.06 -8.41 3.03
N PHE A 31 23.55 -9.47 3.62
CA PHE A 31 22.41 -10.23 3.12
C PHE A 31 21.52 -10.60 4.30
N GLN A 32 20.22 -10.41 4.18
CA GLN A 32 19.26 -10.81 5.19
C GLN A 32 18.02 -11.43 4.54
N GLY A 33 17.61 -12.57 5.09
CA GLY A 33 16.35 -13.22 4.80
C GLY A 33 15.52 -13.36 6.08
N SER A 34 14.23 -13.08 5.97
CA SER A 34 13.30 -13.12 7.10
C SER A 34 11.93 -13.58 6.62
N PHE A 35 11.27 -14.44 7.41
CA PHE A 35 9.94 -14.95 7.08
C PHE A 35 9.04 -14.83 8.29
N LEU A 36 7.76 -14.54 8.09
CA LEU A 36 6.78 -14.31 9.15
C LEU A 36 5.58 -15.22 8.97
N SER A 37 5.22 -15.96 10.00
CA SER A 37 4.01 -16.80 10.05
C SER A 37 3.22 -16.57 11.31
N GLY A 38 1.90 -16.49 11.20
CA GLY A 38 1.00 -16.93 12.27
C GLY A 38 0.96 -18.46 12.39
N TYR A 39 0.63 -18.99 13.56
CA TYR A 39 0.37 -20.42 13.78
C TYR A 39 -0.76 -20.63 14.80
N GLY A 40 -1.21 -21.89 14.94
CA GLY A 40 -2.27 -22.23 15.89
C GLY A 40 -3.62 -21.56 15.59
N GLY A 41 -3.97 -21.45 14.30
CA GLY A 41 -5.21 -20.83 13.82
C GLY A 41 -5.18 -19.31 13.71
N LEU A 42 -4.13 -18.66 14.22
CA LEU A 42 -3.95 -17.21 14.17
C LEU A 42 -3.11 -16.78 12.96
N VAL A 43 -3.22 -15.50 12.61
CA VAL A 43 -2.48 -14.87 11.51
C VAL A 43 -1.32 -14.03 12.04
N ALA A 44 -0.33 -13.79 11.19
CA ALA A 44 0.73 -12.85 11.48
C ALA A 44 0.15 -11.45 11.76
N PRO A 45 0.54 -10.77 12.85
CA PRO A 45 0.05 -9.42 13.13
C PRO A 45 0.43 -8.43 12.01
N PRO A 46 -0.50 -7.57 11.55
CA PRO A 46 -0.24 -6.62 10.47
C PRO A 46 0.98 -5.72 10.72
N PHE A 47 1.16 -5.25 11.96
CA PHE A 47 2.28 -4.37 12.35
C PHE A 47 3.65 -5.07 12.36
N GLN A 48 3.69 -6.41 12.33
CA GLN A 48 4.93 -7.19 12.26
C GLN A 48 5.33 -7.52 10.83
N ARG A 49 4.47 -7.25 9.84
CA ARG A 49 4.75 -7.52 8.42
C ARG A 49 5.92 -6.68 7.93
N PHE A 50 6.61 -7.22 6.93
CA PHE A 50 7.80 -6.61 6.39
C PHE A 50 7.44 -5.50 5.40
N TYR A 51 8.35 -4.54 5.33
CA TYR A 51 8.36 -3.43 4.40
C TYR A 51 9.82 -3.12 4.19
N MET A 52 10.20 -2.69 2.99
CA MET A 52 11.57 -2.26 2.72
C MET A 52 11.65 -0.81 2.26
N GLY A 53 12.89 -0.32 2.23
CA GLY A 53 13.25 1.03 1.84
C GLY A 53 13.80 1.80 3.03
N GLY A 54 14.71 2.71 2.73
CA GLY A 54 15.48 3.43 3.73
C GLY A 54 16.96 3.04 3.72
N GLU A 55 17.68 3.53 4.71
CA GLU A 55 19.14 3.52 4.76
C GLU A 55 19.75 2.13 5.01
N ASN A 56 18.95 1.21 5.56
CA ASN A 56 19.43 -0.06 6.08
C ASN A 56 19.25 -1.23 5.10
N ASP A 57 18.42 -1.06 4.08
CA ASP A 57 18.04 -2.12 3.14
C ASP A 57 18.07 -1.65 1.68
N LEU A 58 17.33 -0.61 1.31
CA LEU A 58 17.11 -0.17 -0.07
C LEU A 58 17.13 1.37 -0.10
N ARG A 59 18.34 1.94 -0.18
CA ARG A 59 18.57 3.39 -0.04
C ARG A 59 17.80 4.23 -1.03
N GLY A 60 17.57 3.71 -2.22
CA GLY A 60 16.83 4.42 -3.25
C GLY A 60 15.34 4.59 -3.00
N PHE A 61 14.76 3.90 -2.01
CA PHE A 61 13.32 3.86 -1.75
C PHE A 61 12.98 4.51 -0.41
N ASP A 62 11.79 5.11 -0.30
CA ASP A 62 11.29 5.70 0.95
C ASP A 62 11.13 4.65 2.04
N ILE A 63 11.30 5.07 3.30
CA ILE A 63 11.25 4.17 4.44
C ILE A 63 9.91 3.44 4.44
N ARG A 64 9.97 2.10 4.43
CA ARG A 64 8.79 1.22 4.40
C ARG A 64 7.86 1.42 3.19
N SER A 65 8.36 1.94 2.07
CA SER A 65 7.55 2.17 0.85
C SER A 65 7.46 0.94 -0.06
N VAL A 66 8.43 0.03 0.03
CA VAL A 66 8.45 -1.20 -0.76
C VAL A 66 7.61 -2.26 -0.04
N SER A 67 6.47 -2.58 -0.64
CA SER A 67 5.51 -3.58 -0.17
C SER A 67 4.71 -4.11 -1.37
N PRO A 68 4.16 -5.33 -1.31
CA PRO A 68 3.08 -5.76 -2.18
C PRO A 68 1.88 -4.83 -1.99
N ILE A 69 1.02 -4.75 -3.00
CA ILE A 69 -0.16 -3.90 -2.97
C ILE A 69 -1.40 -4.78 -3.03
N ALA A 70 -2.45 -4.44 -2.29
CA ALA A 70 -3.71 -5.16 -2.32
C ALA A 70 -4.89 -4.18 -2.39
N PHE A 71 -6.02 -4.66 -2.91
CA PHE A 71 -7.29 -3.94 -2.84
C PHE A 71 -8.04 -4.38 -1.59
N LEU A 72 -8.39 -3.42 -0.75
CA LEU A 72 -9.24 -3.58 0.42
C LEU A 72 -10.67 -3.13 0.05
N PRO A 73 -11.66 -4.04 0.10
CA PRO A 73 -13.06 -3.66 -0.03
C PRO A 73 -13.44 -2.61 1.00
N ASN A 74 -14.19 -1.61 0.55
CA ASN A 74 -14.68 -0.53 1.40
C ASN A 74 -16.01 0.01 0.84
N LYS A 75 -16.64 0.93 1.57
CA LYS A 75 -17.84 1.65 1.13
C LYS A 75 -17.56 3.14 1.00
N ALA A 76 -18.15 3.74 -0.03
CA ALA A 76 -18.27 5.18 -0.17
C ALA A 76 -19.76 5.55 -0.20
N VAL A 77 -20.06 6.82 0.05
CA VAL A 77 -21.41 7.35 -0.11
C VAL A 77 -21.30 8.54 -1.05
N ILE A 78 -22.06 8.52 -2.15
CA ILE A 78 -22.13 9.61 -3.11
C ILE A 78 -23.51 10.27 -3.04
N ASN A 79 -23.55 11.60 -3.21
CA ASN A 79 -24.82 12.33 -3.34
C ASN A 79 -25.31 12.22 -4.77
N LEU A 80 -26.60 11.94 -4.94
CA LEU A 80 -27.29 12.06 -6.22
C LEU A 80 -27.23 13.51 -6.67
N SER A 81 -26.69 13.74 -7.86
CA SER A 81 -26.49 15.05 -8.45
C SER A 81 -27.11 15.11 -9.84
N ASN A 82 -27.72 16.25 -10.14
CA ASN A 82 -28.25 16.56 -11.46
C ASN A 82 -27.10 16.91 -12.42
N PRO A 83 -27.31 16.83 -13.74
CA PRO A 83 -26.32 17.24 -14.74
C PRO A 83 -25.83 18.69 -14.63
N ASP A 84 -26.63 19.57 -14.01
CA ASP A 84 -26.27 20.97 -13.73
C ASP A 84 -25.36 21.15 -12.50
N GLY A 85 -25.00 20.04 -11.83
CA GLY A 85 -24.16 20.03 -10.63
C GLY A 85 -24.93 20.25 -9.32
N SER A 86 -26.24 20.51 -9.37
CA SER A 86 -27.07 20.63 -8.16
C SER A 86 -27.29 19.26 -7.49
N ILE A 87 -27.41 19.25 -6.16
CA ILE A 87 -27.68 18.03 -5.38
C ILE A 87 -29.18 17.76 -5.36
N VAL A 88 -29.57 16.51 -5.60
CA VAL A 88 -30.96 16.08 -5.45
C VAL A 88 -31.25 15.86 -3.96
N LEU A 89 -32.22 16.62 -3.44
CA LEU A 89 -32.69 16.46 -2.07
C LEU A 89 -33.46 15.15 -1.91
N LYS A 90 -33.31 14.54 -0.73
CA LYS A 90 -34.07 13.35 -0.33
C LYS A 90 -35.56 13.66 -0.23
N ASP A 91 -35.89 14.84 0.29
CA ASP A 91 -37.25 15.39 0.35
C ASP A 91 -37.24 16.83 -0.21
N PRO A 92 -37.83 17.08 -1.39
CA PRO A 92 -37.95 18.42 -1.95
C PRO A 92 -38.77 19.40 -1.09
N SER A 93 -39.71 18.87 -0.28
CA SER A 93 -40.58 19.69 0.58
C SER A 93 -39.93 20.03 1.93
N ASN A 94 -38.90 19.27 2.31
CA ASN A 94 -38.11 19.51 3.52
C ASN A 94 -36.59 19.44 3.24
N PRO A 95 -35.95 20.56 2.83
CA PRO A 95 -34.52 20.59 2.55
C PRO A 95 -33.62 20.18 3.73
N ARG A 96 -34.13 20.21 4.98
CA ARG A 96 -33.38 19.76 6.17
C ARG A 96 -33.22 18.23 6.24
N ALA A 97 -33.98 17.47 5.44
CA ALA A 97 -33.84 16.01 5.34
C ALA A 97 -32.52 15.58 4.65
N GLY A 98 -31.82 16.52 4.02
CA GLY A 98 -30.52 16.29 3.39
C GLY A 98 -30.61 15.74 1.97
N ALA A 99 -29.44 15.35 1.46
CA ALA A 99 -29.29 14.85 0.10
C ALA A 99 -29.80 13.40 -0.05
N TYR A 100 -30.25 13.06 -1.25
CA TYR A 100 -30.40 11.67 -1.64
C TYR A 100 -29.00 11.07 -1.82
N THR A 101 -28.62 10.13 -0.95
CA THR A 101 -27.31 9.47 -0.97
C THR A 101 -27.37 8.01 -1.43
N ILE A 102 -26.28 7.55 -2.04
CA ILE A 102 -26.14 6.21 -2.63
C ILE A 102 -24.88 5.56 -2.06
N PRO A 103 -24.99 4.44 -1.31
CA PRO A 103 -23.84 3.69 -0.85
C PRO A 103 -23.23 2.88 -2.00
N LEU A 104 -21.92 2.99 -2.22
CA LEU A 104 -21.20 2.34 -3.32
C LEU A 104 -20.10 1.41 -2.81
N PRO A 105 -19.94 0.22 -3.43
CA PRO A 105 -18.85 -0.67 -3.14
C PRO A 105 -17.60 -0.20 -3.87
N ILE A 106 -16.58 0.18 -3.12
CA ILE A 106 -15.32 0.67 -3.67
C ILE A 106 -14.15 -0.22 -3.20
N GLN A 107 -13.02 -0.07 -3.88
CA GLN A 107 -11.78 -0.73 -3.50
C GLN A 107 -10.75 0.34 -3.16
N SER A 108 -10.16 0.24 -1.97
CA SER A 108 -9.06 1.11 -1.55
C SER A 108 -7.73 0.39 -1.70
N ILE A 109 -6.70 1.09 -2.15
CA ILE A 109 -5.35 0.54 -2.17
C ILE A 109 -4.77 0.51 -0.76
N VAL A 110 -4.16 -0.61 -0.40
CA VAL A 110 -3.40 -0.77 0.84
C VAL A 110 -2.05 -1.43 0.56
N GLN A 111 -1.07 -1.10 1.40
CA GLN A 111 0.24 -1.74 1.45
C GLN A 111 0.32 -2.63 2.71
N PRO A 112 -0.12 -3.90 2.61
CA PRO A 112 -0.17 -4.79 3.76
C PRO A 112 1.19 -5.26 4.26
N GLY A 113 2.29 -5.04 3.53
CA GLY A 113 3.60 -5.61 3.81
C GLY A 113 3.72 -7.09 3.42
N GLY A 114 4.94 -7.55 3.15
CA GLY A 114 5.22 -8.95 2.87
C GLY A 114 5.21 -9.84 4.11
N ASP A 115 5.23 -11.15 3.88
CA ASP A 115 5.50 -12.15 4.92
C ASP A 115 6.84 -12.87 4.69
N LEU A 116 7.53 -12.61 3.58
CA LEU A 116 8.93 -12.91 3.33
C LEU A 116 9.62 -11.60 2.98
N SER A 117 10.81 -11.36 3.54
CA SER A 117 11.68 -10.25 3.17
C SER A 117 13.07 -10.80 2.90
N VAL A 118 13.60 -10.55 1.71
CA VAL A 118 14.97 -10.91 1.33
C VAL A 118 15.62 -9.70 0.71
N PHE A 119 16.73 -9.24 1.27
CA PHE A 119 17.51 -8.14 0.70
C PHE A 119 19.01 -8.37 0.85
N GLY A 120 19.76 -7.69 0.00
CA GLY A 120 21.22 -7.67 0.05
C GLY A 120 21.78 -6.32 -0.39
N ASN A 121 22.92 -6.00 0.20
CA ASN A 121 23.67 -4.77 -0.04
C ASN A 121 25.12 -5.11 -0.31
N VAL A 122 25.69 -4.48 -1.33
CA VAL A 122 27.10 -4.52 -1.64
C VAL A 122 27.62 -3.09 -1.70
N GLU A 123 28.72 -2.82 -0.99
CA GLU A 123 29.33 -1.49 -0.91
C GLU A 123 30.84 -1.60 -1.14
N TYR A 124 31.40 -0.70 -1.94
CA TYR A 124 32.84 -0.56 -2.06
C TYR A 124 33.33 0.67 -1.31
N ARG A 125 33.87 0.49 -0.11
CA ARG A 125 34.29 1.57 0.77
C ARG A 125 35.71 2.04 0.43
N ILE A 126 35.81 3.27 -0.04
CA ILE A 126 37.06 3.95 -0.37
C ILE A 126 37.34 5.01 0.71
N SER A 127 38.40 4.80 1.49
CA SER A 127 38.84 5.79 2.46
C SER A 127 39.60 6.91 1.76
N ILE A 128 39.06 8.14 1.85
CA ILE A 128 39.64 9.33 1.22
C ILE A 128 40.71 9.93 2.14
N VAL A 129 40.27 10.52 3.25
CA VAL A 129 41.14 11.17 4.25
C VAL A 129 40.42 11.17 5.60
N GLY A 130 41.16 10.90 6.69
CA GLY A 130 40.59 10.87 8.03
C GLY A 130 39.36 9.95 8.13
N PRO A 131 38.25 10.39 8.76
CA PRO A 131 37.02 9.61 8.86
C PRO A 131 36.10 9.68 7.63
N VAL A 132 36.58 10.22 6.49
CA VAL A 132 35.77 10.41 5.29
C VAL A 132 35.89 9.20 4.37
N THR A 133 34.75 8.57 4.08
CA THR A 133 34.63 7.43 3.18
C THR A 133 33.61 7.73 2.09
N ILE A 134 33.95 7.38 0.85
CA ILE A 134 32.97 7.30 -0.23
C ILE A 134 32.70 5.84 -0.57
N ALA A 135 31.44 5.50 -0.81
CA ALA A 135 31.01 4.14 -1.09
C ALA A 135 30.02 4.10 -2.26
N PRO A 136 30.46 3.68 -3.45
CA PRO A 136 29.55 3.16 -4.44
C PRO A 136 28.83 1.93 -3.90
N PHE A 137 27.54 1.85 -4.15
CA PHE A 137 26.71 0.79 -3.60
C PHE A 137 25.72 0.19 -4.60
N MET A 138 25.28 -1.02 -4.28
CA MET A 138 24.17 -1.71 -4.92
C MET A 138 23.33 -2.39 -3.84
N ASP A 139 22.04 -2.08 -3.84
CA ASP A 139 21.04 -2.65 -2.95
C ASP A 139 19.99 -3.37 -3.81
N MET A 140 19.55 -4.53 -3.36
CA MET A 140 18.48 -5.29 -4.01
C MET A 140 17.63 -5.98 -2.95
N GLY A 141 16.32 -6.03 -3.16
CA GLY A 141 15.43 -6.75 -2.26
C GLY A 141 14.08 -7.10 -2.85
N ILE A 142 13.39 -8.02 -2.20
CA ILE A 142 12.05 -8.49 -2.53
C ILE A 142 11.27 -8.81 -1.26
N ASP A 143 10.03 -8.34 -1.18
CA ASP A 143 9.19 -8.44 0.02
C ASP A 143 7.82 -9.03 -0.34
N PRO A 144 7.72 -10.30 -0.77
CA PRO A 144 6.47 -10.85 -1.26
C PRO A 144 5.53 -11.35 -0.14
N ILE A 145 4.27 -11.60 -0.52
CA ILE A 145 3.30 -12.38 0.25
C ILE A 145 3.30 -13.81 -0.30
N LEU A 146 3.77 -14.76 0.52
CA LEU A 146 3.76 -16.20 0.26
C LEU A 146 2.44 -16.82 0.75
N ARG A 147 1.95 -16.42 1.92
CA ARG A 147 0.73 -16.96 2.53
C ARG A 147 -0.41 -15.95 2.50
N THR A 148 -1.12 -15.92 1.39
CA THR A 148 -2.32 -15.08 1.21
C THR A 148 -3.42 -15.38 2.25
N THR A 149 -3.50 -16.61 2.76
CA THR A 149 -4.44 -17.00 3.82
C THR A 149 -4.15 -16.36 5.19
N GLN A 150 -2.96 -15.79 5.36
CA GLN A 150 -2.58 -15.00 6.54
C GLN A 150 -2.85 -13.50 6.37
N LEU A 151 -3.26 -13.06 5.19
CA LEU A 151 -3.64 -11.67 4.95
C LEU A 151 -5.17 -11.55 5.00
N ARG A 152 -5.69 -11.22 6.18
CA ARG A 152 -7.13 -11.17 6.45
C ARG A 152 -7.61 -9.75 6.75
N ILE A 153 -8.82 -9.44 6.31
CA ILE A 153 -9.56 -8.24 6.70
C ILE A 153 -10.02 -8.39 8.15
N ASN A 154 -10.15 -7.27 8.86
CA ASN A 154 -10.78 -7.27 10.17
C ASN A 154 -12.22 -7.84 10.07
N PRO A 155 -12.59 -8.86 10.88
CA PRO A 155 -13.92 -9.47 10.82
C PRO A 155 -15.07 -8.48 11.00
N GLY A 156 -14.90 -7.44 11.84
CA GLY A 156 -15.91 -6.40 12.04
C GLY A 156 -16.14 -5.59 10.77
N GLN A 157 -15.06 -5.08 10.15
CA GLN A 157 -15.14 -4.37 8.88
C GLN A 157 -15.72 -5.25 7.76
N LEU A 158 -15.33 -6.52 7.70
CA LEU A 158 -15.87 -7.46 6.71
C LEU A 158 -17.38 -7.66 6.90
N SER A 159 -17.82 -7.83 8.16
CA SER A 159 -19.24 -7.93 8.52
C SER A 159 -19.99 -6.66 8.12
N ASP A 160 -19.44 -5.49 8.42
CA ASP A 160 -20.07 -4.20 8.11
C ASP A 160 -20.26 -4.01 6.60
N ILE A 161 -19.25 -4.34 5.81
CA ILE A 161 -19.29 -4.21 4.35
C ILE A 161 -20.25 -5.24 3.75
N ASN A 162 -20.21 -6.51 4.19
CA ASN A 162 -21.11 -7.56 3.69
C ASN A 162 -22.59 -7.30 4.07
N ASN A 163 -22.84 -6.62 5.19
CA ASN A 163 -24.19 -6.28 5.64
C ASN A 163 -24.72 -4.97 5.05
N THR A 164 -23.88 -4.15 4.44
CA THR A 164 -24.28 -2.89 3.81
C THR A 164 -25.05 -3.20 2.51
N PRO A 165 -26.30 -2.72 2.35
CA PRO A 165 -26.95 -2.73 1.05
C PRO A 165 -26.31 -1.65 0.16
N PHE A 166 -25.76 -2.05 -0.98
CA PHE A 166 -25.14 -1.16 -1.95
C PHE A 166 -26.14 -0.74 -3.03
N GLY A 167 -26.06 0.53 -3.42
CA GLY A 167 -26.98 1.15 -4.33
C GLY A 167 -28.22 1.70 -3.65
N CYS A 168 -28.85 2.65 -4.33
CA CYS A 168 -30.15 3.18 -3.99
C CYS A 168 -30.91 3.55 -5.27
N PRO A 169 -31.50 2.57 -5.97
CA PRO A 169 -32.23 2.84 -7.20
C PRO A 169 -33.58 3.53 -6.96
N GLN A 170 -34.18 3.39 -5.79
CA GLN A 170 -35.48 4.01 -5.50
C GLN A 170 -35.62 4.32 -4.01
N LEU A 171 -36.48 5.31 -3.71
CA LEU A 171 -36.96 5.59 -2.36
C LEU A 171 -38.38 5.05 -2.18
N ASP A 172 -38.67 4.47 -1.01
CA ASP A 172 -40.04 4.13 -0.61
C ASP A 172 -40.82 5.39 -0.16
N ILE A 173 -42.09 5.20 0.24
CA ILE A 173 -42.96 6.27 0.72
C ILE A 173 -42.46 6.96 2.00
N ALA A 174 -41.60 6.29 2.77
CA ALA A 174 -40.95 6.82 3.97
C ALA A 174 -39.55 7.36 3.66
N LEU A 175 -39.21 7.52 2.37
CA LEU A 175 -37.92 7.97 1.86
C LEU A 175 -36.76 7.06 2.26
N ASN A 176 -37.00 5.77 2.52
CA ASN A 176 -35.94 4.80 2.73
C ASN A 176 -35.45 4.24 1.40
N CYS A 177 -34.18 3.91 1.37
CA CYS A 177 -33.56 3.29 0.22
C CYS A 177 -34.11 1.87 -0.02
N ILE A 178 -34.56 1.58 -1.23
CA ILE A 178 -35.02 0.25 -1.66
C ILE A 178 -34.34 -0.19 -2.96
N GLY A 179 -34.16 -1.50 -3.10
CA GLY A 179 -33.50 -2.12 -4.25
C GLY A 179 -31.96 -2.13 -4.19
N GLY A 180 -31.36 -1.81 -3.05
CA GLY A 180 -29.93 -2.01 -2.82
C GLY A 180 -29.59 -3.49 -2.64
N GLU A 181 -28.44 -3.92 -3.15
CA GLU A 181 -27.97 -5.30 -3.12
C GLU A 181 -26.81 -5.50 -2.14
N LYS A 182 -26.80 -6.63 -1.44
CA LYS A 182 -25.65 -7.02 -0.62
C LYS A 182 -24.63 -7.75 -1.49
N LEU A 183 -23.37 -7.36 -1.37
CA LEU A 183 -22.25 -8.00 -2.03
C LEU A 183 -21.45 -8.82 -1.04
N SER A 184 -20.95 -9.99 -1.48
CA SER A 184 -20.10 -10.86 -0.67
C SER A 184 -18.63 -10.62 -0.99
N PHE A 185 -17.86 -10.19 0.02
CA PHE A 185 -16.42 -9.97 -0.11
C PHE A 185 -15.64 -11.11 0.56
N SER A 186 -14.49 -11.44 -0.03
CA SER A 186 -13.54 -12.41 0.54
C SER A 186 -12.88 -11.84 1.79
N GLN A 187 -12.76 -12.65 2.84
CA GLN A 187 -11.98 -12.29 4.03
C GLN A 187 -10.47 -12.18 3.74
N TYR A 188 -9.99 -12.83 2.68
CA TYR A 188 -8.60 -12.83 2.27
C TYR A 188 -8.35 -11.72 1.25
N LEU A 189 -7.37 -10.87 1.55
CA LEU A 189 -6.87 -9.89 0.59
C LEU A 189 -5.93 -10.57 -0.40
N LYS A 190 -6.09 -10.24 -1.68
CA LYS A 190 -5.23 -10.74 -2.75
C LYS A 190 -4.31 -9.61 -3.21
N PRO A 191 -3.01 -9.88 -3.39
CA PRO A 191 -2.11 -8.92 -4.01
C PRO A 191 -2.58 -8.56 -5.42
N VAL A 192 -2.42 -7.31 -5.78
CA VAL A 192 -2.60 -6.82 -7.15
C VAL A 192 -1.56 -7.50 -8.05
N ALA A 193 -2.00 -7.96 -9.22
CA ALA A 193 -1.15 -8.60 -10.20
C ALA A 193 0.08 -7.73 -10.54
N GLY A 194 1.27 -8.33 -10.59
CA GLY A 194 2.51 -7.62 -10.88
C GLY A 194 3.08 -6.77 -9.74
N THR A 195 2.45 -6.76 -8.55
CA THR A 195 2.98 -6.05 -7.37
C THR A 195 3.62 -6.99 -6.34
N ASN A 196 3.17 -8.25 -6.32
CA ASN A 196 3.80 -9.33 -5.58
C ASN A 196 4.95 -9.92 -6.39
N TRP A 197 6.01 -10.37 -5.72
CA TRP A 197 7.22 -10.90 -6.37
C TRP A 197 7.96 -9.91 -7.28
N THR A 198 7.82 -8.61 -7.04
CA THR A 198 8.50 -7.57 -7.81
C THR A 198 9.79 -7.16 -7.11
N PRO A 199 10.99 -7.47 -7.66
CA PRO A 199 12.25 -7.07 -7.06
C PRO A 199 12.47 -5.56 -7.19
N ARG A 200 13.07 -4.97 -6.15
CA ARG A 200 13.52 -3.57 -6.13
C ARG A 200 15.03 -3.54 -6.08
N MET A 201 15.61 -2.56 -6.76
CA MET A 201 17.06 -2.37 -6.79
C MET A 201 17.38 -0.88 -6.80
N SER A 202 18.41 -0.50 -6.05
CA SER A 202 19.00 0.84 -6.08
C SER A 202 20.51 0.77 -6.17
N THR A 203 21.14 1.71 -6.87
CA THR A 203 22.59 1.85 -6.94
C THR A 203 22.97 3.32 -6.90
N GLY A 204 24.12 3.65 -6.34
CA GLY A 204 24.47 5.04 -6.13
C GLY A 204 25.80 5.27 -5.47
N LEU A 205 25.97 6.47 -4.94
CA LEU A 205 27.15 6.91 -4.19
C LEU A 205 26.72 7.39 -2.82
N GLU A 206 27.41 6.90 -1.79
CA GLU A 206 27.27 7.35 -0.41
C GLU A 206 28.57 8.02 0.04
N LEU A 207 28.46 9.18 0.68
CA LEU A 207 29.52 9.86 1.41
C LEU A 207 29.24 9.71 2.90
N GLN A 208 30.16 9.06 3.62
CA GLN A 208 30.10 8.86 5.06
C GLN A 208 31.18 9.70 5.76
N VAL A 209 30.78 10.46 6.78
CA VAL A 209 31.67 11.30 7.59
C VAL A 209 31.36 11.06 9.07
N MET A 210 32.37 10.72 9.88
CA MET A 210 32.23 10.73 11.34
C MET A 210 32.47 12.15 11.88
N LEU A 211 31.49 12.71 12.61
CA LEU A 211 31.70 13.98 13.30
C LEU A 211 32.40 13.75 14.66
N PRO A 212 33.46 14.52 14.98
CA PRO A 212 34.18 14.39 16.25
C PRO A 212 33.32 14.66 17.49
N VAL A 213 32.33 15.54 17.38
CA VAL A 213 31.57 16.05 18.53
C VAL A 213 30.45 15.10 18.96
N ILE A 214 29.85 14.36 18.02
CA ILE A 214 28.63 13.56 18.27
C ILE A 214 28.90 12.04 18.14
N ASN A 215 30.13 11.64 17.76
CA ASN A 215 30.54 10.24 17.50
C ASN A 215 29.52 9.42 16.69
N ALA A 216 28.78 10.11 15.80
CA ALA A 216 27.74 9.54 14.97
C ALA A 216 28.13 9.70 13.49
N PRO A 217 27.97 8.66 12.67
CA PRO A 217 28.24 8.78 11.24
C PRO A 217 27.11 9.52 10.54
N PHE A 218 27.45 10.60 9.85
CA PHE A 218 26.58 11.24 8.86
C PHE A 218 26.74 10.56 7.52
N ARG A 219 25.62 10.41 6.81
CA ARG A 219 25.59 9.83 5.47
C ARG A 219 24.80 10.73 4.55
N ILE A 220 25.43 11.10 3.43
CA ILE A 220 24.77 11.71 2.29
C ILE A 220 24.83 10.70 1.16
N TYR A 221 23.70 10.40 0.53
CA TYR A 221 23.73 9.51 -0.62
C TYR A 221 22.77 9.97 -1.71
N TRP A 222 23.20 9.70 -2.94
CA TRP A 222 22.37 9.75 -4.13
C TRP A 222 22.18 8.34 -4.65
N ALA A 223 20.95 7.99 -5.00
CA ALA A 223 20.57 6.67 -5.48
C ALA A 223 19.77 6.78 -6.79
N TYR A 224 20.00 5.82 -7.68
CA TYR A 224 19.22 5.54 -8.88
C TYR A 224 18.57 4.17 -8.78
N ASN A 225 17.30 4.06 -9.17
CA ASN A 225 16.49 2.85 -9.02
C ASN A 225 16.23 2.17 -10.38
N PRO A 226 17.11 1.25 -10.82
CA PRO A 226 16.93 0.55 -12.10
C PRO A 226 15.77 -0.45 -12.09
N LEU A 227 15.51 -1.13 -10.96
CA LEU A 227 14.36 -2.03 -10.79
C LEU A 227 13.40 -1.41 -9.78
N ARG A 228 12.19 -1.09 -10.25
CA ARG A 228 11.15 -0.41 -9.49
C ARG A 228 9.77 -0.76 -10.04
N LEU A 229 8.74 -0.59 -9.23
CA LEU A 229 7.35 -0.66 -9.66
C LEU A 229 6.99 0.58 -10.49
N ASP A 230 6.55 0.36 -11.73
CA ASP A 230 6.00 1.38 -12.63
C ASP A 230 4.87 0.72 -13.43
N SER A 231 3.74 0.48 -12.78
CA SER A 231 2.59 -0.21 -13.36
C SER A 231 1.28 0.51 -13.03
N THR A 232 0.22 0.19 -13.77
CA THR A 232 -1.13 0.61 -13.43
C THR A 232 -1.93 -0.58 -12.89
N ALA A 233 -2.81 -0.31 -11.94
CA ALA A 233 -3.71 -1.31 -11.37
C ALA A 233 -5.16 -0.87 -11.54
N ILE A 234 -6.00 -1.80 -11.97
CA ILE A 234 -7.44 -1.58 -12.11
C ILE A 234 -8.11 -2.20 -10.90
N ALA A 235 -8.85 -1.38 -10.14
CA ALA A 235 -9.66 -1.90 -9.06
C ALA A 235 -10.82 -2.74 -9.63
N PRO A 236 -11.12 -3.91 -9.04
CA PRO A 236 -12.36 -4.62 -9.34
C PRO A 236 -13.53 -3.84 -8.71
N THR A 237 -14.06 -2.86 -9.42
CA THR A 237 -15.25 -2.12 -8.99
C THR A 237 -16.51 -2.89 -9.38
N ALA A 238 -17.40 -3.05 -8.41
CA ALA A 238 -18.70 -3.69 -8.61
C ALA A 238 -19.82 -2.66 -8.84
N ILE A 239 -19.45 -1.41 -9.17
CA ILE A 239 -20.41 -0.32 -9.38
C ILE A 239 -21.13 -0.57 -10.71
N THR A 240 -22.44 -0.78 -10.64
CA THR A 240 -23.28 -0.96 -11.83
C THR A 240 -24.29 0.17 -11.94
N ARG A 241 -24.81 0.39 -13.15
CA ARG A 241 -25.85 1.41 -13.37
C ARG A 241 -27.12 1.14 -12.55
N SER A 242 -27.42 -0.12 -12.25
CA SER A 242 -28.59 -0.54 -11.46
C SER A 242 -28.58 -0.01 -10.02
N MET A 243 -27.41 0.37 -9.49
CA MET A 243 -27.28 0.94 -8.15
C MET A 243 -27.78 2.38 -8.03
N PHE A 244 -28.13 3.04 -9.15
CA PHE A 244 -28.50 4.45 -9.19
C PHE A 244 -29.95 4.64 -9.65
N PRO A 245 -30.61 5.74 -9.26
CA PRO A 245 -31.99 6.01 -9.65
C PRO A 245 -32.26 6.00 -11.15
N GLY A 246 -33.47 5.57 -11.50
CA GLY A 246 -33.95 5.49 -12.87
C GLY A 246 -33.25 4.45 -13.75
N ALA A 247 -32.62 3.43 -13.16
CA ALA A 247 -32.17 2.23 -13.88
C ALA A 247 -33.35 1.35 -14.33
N THR A 248 -34.45 1.39 -13.58
CA THR A 248 -35.69 0.64 -13.82
C THR A 248 -36.90 1.57 -13.67
N ALA A 249 -38.07 1.15 -14.19
CA ALA A 249 -39.32 1.86 -14.01
C ALA A 249 -39.60 2.06 -12.49
N PRO A 250 -40.09 3.24 -12.06
CA PRO A 250 -40.72 4.31 -12.84
C PRO A 250 -39.76 5.37 -13.45
N PHE A 251 -38.45 5.08 -13.60
CA PHE A 251 -37.46 5.98 -14.22
C PHE A 251 -37.32 7.38 -13.56
N LEU A 252 -37.79 7.51 -12.32
CA LEU A 252 -37.63 8.74 -11.55
C LEU A 252 -36.15 9.04 -11.34
N TYR A 253 -35.80 10.33 -11.46
CA TYR A 253 -34.43 10.84 -11.35
C TYR A 253 -33.43 10.20 -12.32
N LYS A 254 -33.87 9.64 -13.45
CA LYS A 254 -32.99 8.96 -14.43
C LYS A 254 -31.80 9.82 -14.86
N ALA A 255 -32.03 11.09 -15.21
CA ALA A 255 -30.95 11.99 -15.64
C ALA A 255 -29.89 12.21 -14.55
N ALA A 256 -30.34 12.41 -13.30
CA ALA A 256 -29.45 12.54 -12.15
C ALA A 256 -28.71 11.21 -11.85
N GLY A 257 -29.40 10.08 -11.97
CA GLY A 257 -28.82 8.75 -11.78
C GLY A 257 -27.77 8.41 -12.83
N ASP A 258 -28.02 8.69 -14.11
CA ASP A 258 -27.07 8.50 -15.22
C ASP A 258 -25.82 9.37 -15.03
N TYR A 259 -26.03 10.64 -14.66
CA TYR A 259 -24.95 11.58 -14.39
C TYR A 259 -24.10 11.13 -13.19
N THR A 260 -24.74 10.83 -12.06
CA THR A 260 -24.05 10.42 -10.83
C THR A 260 -23.33 9.08 -11.01
N TYR A 261 -23.90 8.15 -11.79
CA TYR A 261 -23.22 6.90 -12.15
C TYR A 261 -21.90 7.17 -12.90
N THR A 262 -21.93 8.08 -13.87
CA THR A 262 -20.73 8.46 -14.63
C THR A 262 -19.68 9.10 -13.71
N GLN A 263 -20.11 9.98 -12.79
CA GLN A 263 -19.22 10.56 -11.78
C GLN A 263 -18.61 9.48 -10.87
N ALA A 264 -19.41 8.52 -10.43
CA ALA A 264 -18.97 7.42 -9.58
C ALA A 264 -17.92 6.53 -10.28
N ILE A 265 -18.11 6.20 -11.55
CA ILE A 265 -17.11 5.44 -12.33
C ILE A 265 -15.82 6.26 -12.50
N ASN A 266 -15.92 7.56 -12.80
CA ASN A 266 -14.74 8.40 -12.96
C ASN A 266 -13.95 8.59 -11.66
N THR A 267 -14.65 8.64 -10.53
CA THR A 267 -14.04 8.86 -9.21
C THR A 267 -13.52 7.56 -8.58
N TYR A 268 -14.30 6.47 -8.65
CA TYR A 268 -14.00 5.23 -7.94
C TYR A 268 -13.57 4.07 -8.85
N GLY A 269 -13.87 4.14 -10.15
CA GLY A 269 -13.44 3.17 -11.18
C GLY A 269 -12.12 3.52 -11.86
N ALA A 270 -11.43 4.58 -11.42
CA ALA A 270 -10.18 5.02 -12.02
C ALA A 270 -9.03 4.02 -11.80
N ASN A 271 -8.10 4.01 -12.76
CA ASN A 271 -6.86 3.24 -12.66
C ASN A 271 -5.91 3.88 -11.65
N PHE A 272 -5.30 3.05 -10.80
CA PHE A 272 -4.28 3.49 -9.86
C PHE A 272 -2.91 3.44 -10.52
N THR A 273 -2.15 4.52 -10.41
CA THR A 273 -0.75 4.59 -10.86
C THR A 273 0.16 4.17 -9.72
N LEU A 274 0.87 3.05 -9.90
CA LEU A 274 1.77 2.47 -8.93
C LEU A 274 3.21 2.79 -9.36
N ARG A 275 3.70 3.95 -8.94
CA ARG A 275 5.00 4.47 -9.37
C ARG A 275 5.93 4.74 -8.20
N GLU A 276 7.10 4.12 -8.25
CA GLU A 276 8.21 4.36 -7.33
C GLU A 276 9.21 5.39 -7.93
N PRO A 277 9.95 6.14 -7.09
CA PRO A 277 10.88 7.16 -7.56
C PRO A 277 12.00 6.55 -8.41
N ARG A 278 12.47 7.29 -9.42
CA ARG A 278 13.63 6.89 -10.25
C ARG A 278 14.96 7.22 -9.57
N LYS A 279 14.99 8.30 -8.80
CA LYS A 279 16.18 8.88 -8.19
C LYS A 279 15.83 9.43 -6.82
N THR A 280 16.77 9.34 -5.90
CA THR A 280 16.61 9.80 -4.52
C THR A 280 17.90 10.46 -4.07
N PHE A 281 17.79 11.55 -3.31
CA PHE A 281 18.91 12.21 -2.63
C PHE A 281 18.53 12.38 -1.17
N ARG A 282 19.37 11.91 -0.25
CA ARG A 282 19.07 11.96 1.18
C ARG A 282 20.29 12.29 2.03
N PHE A 283 19.98 12.89 3.17
CA PHE A 283 20.88 13.17 4.26
C PHE A 283 20.36 12.47 5.52
N THR A 284 21.21 11.70 6.18
CA THR A 284 20.82 10.86 7.31
C THR A 284 21.91 10.82 8.36
N VAL A 285 21.50 10.62 9.61
CA VAL A 285 22.42 10.43 10.74
C VAL A 285 22.20 9.02 11.24
N ALA A 286 23.23 8.18 11.18
CA ALA A 286 23.13 6.85 11.74
C ALA A 286 23.16 6.97 13.26
N THR A 287 22.12 6.48 13.94
CA THR A 287 22.16 6.28 15.38
C THR A 287 23.02 5.04 15.64
N THR A 288 24.03 5.17 16.48
CA THR A 288 24.71 4.01 17.08
C THR A 288 23.67 3.25 17.90
N PHE A 289 23.37 2.01 17.50
CA PHE A 289 22.68 1.05 18.36
C PHE A 289 23.68 0.39 19.30
#